data_AF-A0A9E4PR63-F1
#
_entry.id   AF-A0A9E4PR63-F1
#
_cell.length_a   1.000
_cell.length_b   1.000
_cell.length_c   1.000
_cell.angle_alpha   90.00
_cell.angle_beta   90.00
_cell.angle_gamma   90.00
#
_symmetry.space_group_name_H-M   'P 1'
#
loop_
_entity.id
_entity.type
_entity.pdbx_description
1 polymer ?
#
loop_
_entity_poly.entity_id
_entity_poly.type
_entity_poly.pdbx_seq_one_letter_code
_entity_poly.pdbx_strand_id
1 'polypeptide(L)'
;MISRLHLQGYYARVLLAAATGSVLSVGAFILILNFERNDIEENFQRTAGDRALALEHSIADNVEALEDIQSLYKASKDVERDEFRAFIEHELEESPGIQALEWIPRVLASERAAHEGAARKDGFPEYRIAERQTQGTMVPAGVREEYFPVYYVEPYEGNEAALGFDLASNPVRLEALNKSRDTGQGVATARITLVQETEDQFGFLVFQPIYRKGFPAETVAQRRENLAGFALGVFRITDMLEASLAQSSVETGGPGLDVSLYDRSAPREQQLLFTTNPVNGTAGQAPPHLSLSRTFDVAGRTWELVLASPDAGLSVWSIWQAWAALAGG
;
A
#
# COMPACT_ATOMS: atom_id res chain seq x y z
N MET A 1 42.57 61.87 41.14
CA MET A 1 41.79 60.72 41.66
C MET A 1 40.31 60.74 41.23
N ILE A 2 39.67 61.91 41.11
CA ILE A 2 38.25 62.07 40.72
C ILE A 2 37.94 61.64 39.26
N SER A 3 38.91 61.76 38.33
CA SER A 3 38.74 61.38 36.92
C SER A 3 38.59 59.86 36.68
N ARG A 4 39.19 58.99 37.51
CA ARG A 4 39.06 57.52 37.35
C ARG A 4 37.67 57.00 37.75
N LEU A 5 37.04 57.59 38.76
CA LEU A 5 35.71 57.20 39.25
C LEU A 5 34.60 57.52 38.23
N HIS A 6 34.67 58.67 37.56
CA HIS A 6 33.74 59.02 36.48
C HIS A 6 33.89 58.11 35.26
N LEU A 7 35.13 57.77 34.90
CA LEU A 7 35.41 56.87 33.78
C LEU A 7 34.90 55.44 34.06
N GLN A 8 35.05 54.95 35.29
CA GLN A 8 34.57 53.64 35.71
C GLN A 8 33.04 53.52 35.68
N GLY A 9 32.32 54.58 36.09
CA GLY A 9 30.85 54.64 35.99
C GLY A 9 30.33 54.71 34.56
N TYR A 10 31.07 55.34 33.64
CA TYR A 10 30.74 55.37 32.21
C TYR A 10 30.88 53.97 31.58
N TYR A 11 32.02 53.29 31.79
CA TYR A 11 32.21 51.92 31.27
C TYR A 11 31.19 50.93 31.83
N ALA A 12 30.81 51.05 33.11
CA ALA A 12 29.77 50.20 33.71
C ALA A 12 28.41 50.35 33.01
N ARG A 13 28.02 51.57 32.61
CA ARG A 13 26.76 51.81 31.88
C ARG A 13 26.80 51.26 30.46
N VAL A 14 27.94 51.40 29.77
CA VAL A 14 28.14 50.85 28.42
C VAL A 14 28.09 49.32 28.46
N LEU A 15 28.78 48.70 29.42
CA LEU A 15 28.76 47.24 29.59
C LEU A 15 27.37 46.72 29.93
N LEU A 16 26.61 47.43 30.79
CA LEU A 16 25.24 47.05 31.11
C LEU A 16 24.33 47.12 29.88
N ALA A 17 24.40 48.21 29.11
CA ALA A 17 23.62 48.36 27.88
C ALA A 17 23.96 47.26 26.85
N ALA A 18 25.25 46.96 26.66
CA ALA A 18 25.70 45.90 25.77
C ALA A 18 25.23 44.50 26.25
N ALA A 19 25.28 44.24 27.56
CA ALA A 19 24.79 42.99 28.14
C ALA A 19 23.27 42.84 27.96
N THR A 20 22.49 43.89 28.19
CA THR A 20 21.04 43.89 27.97
C THR A 20 20.70 43.67 26.50
N GLY A 21 21.37 44.37 25.58
CA GLY A 21 21.19 44.16 24.14
C GLY A 21 21.50 42.71 23.73
N SER A 22 22.60 42.15 24.22
CA SER A 22 22.99 40.75 23.95
C SER A 22 21.95 39.76 24.46
N VAL A 23 21.43 39.96 25.67
CA VAL A 23 20.38 39.08 26.25
C VAL A 23 19.09 39.17 25.45
N LEU A 24 18.68 40.38 25.03
CA LEU A 24 17.48 40.56 24.21
C LEU A 24 17.64 39.92 22.83
N SER A 25 18.79 40.08 22.18
CA SER A 25 19.07 39.47 20.87
C SER A 25 19.11 37.95 20.95
N VAL A 26 19.77 37.39 21.98
CA VAL A 26 19.78 35.93 22.19
C VAL A 26 18.38 35.41 22.52
N GLY A 27 17.60 36.13 23.33
CA GLY A 27 16.22 35.77 23.63
C GLY A 27 15.32 35.79 22.40
N ALA A 28 15.41 36.84 21.58
CA ALA A 28 14.69 36.94 20.31
C ALA A 28 15.09 35.83 19.34
N PHE A 29 16.39 35.53 19.24
CA PHE A 29 16.92 34.44 18.43
C PHE A 29 16.37 33.08 18.86
N ILE A 30 16.35 32.78 20.17
CA ILE A 30 15.76 31.52 20.69
C ILE A 30 14.26 31.45 20.39
N LEU A 31 13.52 32.55 20.52
CA LEU A 31 12.09 32.59 20.20
C LEU A 31 11.83 32.35 18.70
N ILE A 32 12.62 32.98 17.82
CA ILE A 32 12.53 32.79 16.37
C ILE A 32 12.84 31.33 16.01
N LEU A 33 13.92 30.76 16.55
CA LEU A 33 14.26 29.35 16.31
C LEU A 33 13.17 28.39 16.79
N ASN A 34 12.56 28.65 17.95
CA ASN A 34 11.46 27.83 18.45
C ASN A 34 10.20 27.96 17.59
N PHE A 35 9.89 29.18 17.12
CA PHE A 35 8.76 29.41 16.23
C PHE A 35 8.96 28.73 14.87
N GLU A 36 10.13 28.89 14.26
CA GLU A 36 10.49 28.22 13.00
C GLU A 36 10.42 26.70 13.14
N ARG A 37 10.92 26.13 14.25
CA ARG A 37 10.85 24.70 14.48
C ARG A 37 9.42 24.18 14.60
N ASN A 38 8.56 24.90 15.33
CA ASN A 38 7.16 24.53 15.48
C ASN A 38 6.40 24.64 14.15
N ASP A 39 6.65 25.70 13.38
CA ASP A 39 6.03 25.91 12.07
C ASP A 39 6.42 24.81 11.08
N ILE A 40 7.71 24.42 11.06
CA ILE A 40 8.20 23.31 10.25
C ILE A 40 7.54 21.98 10.67
N GLU A 41 7.45 21.69 11.96
CA GLU A 41 6.80 20.47 12.46
C GLU A 41 5.31 20.44 12.10
N GLU A 42 4.56 21.52 12.36
CA GLU A 42 3.13 21.59 12.06
C GLU A 42 2.87 21.48 10.56
N ASN A 43 3.68 22.13 9.73
CA ASN A 43 3.57 22.03 8.28
C ASN A 43 3.90 20.63 7.77
N PHE A 44 4.92 19.98 8.35
CA PHE A 44 5.23 18.58 8.07
C PHE A 44 4.07 17.67 8.47
N GLN A 45 3.55 17.77 9.69
CA GLN A 45 2.47 16.92 10.18
C GLN A 45 1.20 17.06 9.34
N ARG A 46 0.87 18.28 8.90
CA ARG A 46 -0.26 18.54 8.00
C ARG A 46 -0.02 17.88 6.63
N THR A 47 1.10 18.18 5.99
CA THR A 47 1.43 17.70 4.64
C THR A 47 1.56 16.17 4.61
N ALA A 48 2.29 15.60 5.57
CA ALA A 48 2.44 14.16 5.70
C ALA A 48 1.12 13.49 6.08
N GLY A 49 0.30 14.13 6.92
CA GLY A 49 -1.02 13.62 7.32
C GLY A 49 -1.98 13.52 6.15
N ASP A 50 -2.11 14.60 5.37
CA ASP A 50 -2.96 14.65 4.17
C ASP A 50 -2.49 13.64 3.13
N ARG A 51 -1.17 13.52 2.93
CA ARG A 51 -0.58 12.53 2.02
C ARG A 51 -0.81 11.09 2.47
N ALA A 52 -0.65 10.83 3.77
CA ALA A 52 -0.86 9.50 4.32
C ALA A 52 -2.31 9.05 4.18
N LEU A 53 -3.26 9.97 4.44
CA LEU A 53 -4.69 9.71 4.23
C LEU A 53 -5.03 9.43 2.76
N ALA A 54 -4.46 10.19 1.83
CA ALA A 54 -4.68 9.95 0.40
C ALA A 54 -4.17 8.58 -0.06
N LEU A 55 -3.00 8.16 0.43
CA LEU A 55 -2.42 6.85 0.14
C LEU A 55 -3.24 5.72 0.78
N GLU A 56 -3.65 5.90 2.05
CA GLU A 56 -4.50 4.95 2.78
C GLU A 56 -5.84 4.74 2.06
N HIS A 57 -6.51 5.82 1.65
CA HIS A 57 -7.76 5.74 0.89
C HIS A 57 -7.55 5.08 -0.47
N SER A 58 -6.52 5.46 -1.23
CA SER A 58 -6.25 4.84 -2.52
C SER A 58 -6.05 3.33 -2.41
N ILE A 59 -5.34 2.85 -1.38
CA ILE A 59 -5.19 1.40 -1.12
C ILE A 59 -6.54 0.76 -0.79
N ALA A 60 -7.35 1.41 0.05
CA ALA A 60 -8.66 0.91 0.44
C ALA A 60 -9.61 0.81 -0.76
N ASP A 61 -9.70 1.85 -1.59
CA ASP A 61 -10.55 1.91 -2.78
C ASP A 61 -10.23 0.77 -3.76
N ASN A 62 -8.94 0.53 -4.01
CA ASN A 62 -8.48 -0.58 -4.87
C ASN A 62 -8.95 -1.95 -4.34
N VAL A 63 -8.97 -2.13 -3.01
CA VAL A 63 -9.41 -3.39 -2.39
C VAL A 63 -10.95 -3.51 -2.37
N GLU A 64 -11.66 -2.39 -2.22
CA GLU A 64 -13.13 -2.34 -2.20
C GLU A 64 -13.76 -2.75 -3.54
N ALA A 65 -13.05 -2.58 -4.66
CA ALA A 65 -13.44 -3.11 -5.99
C ALA A 65 -13.89 -4.58 -5.98
N LEU A 66 -13.38 -5.40 -5.04
CA LEU A 66 -13.77 -6.81 -4.90
C LEU A 66 -15.15 -7.00 -4.27
N GLU A 67 -15.65 -6.03 -3.51
CA GLU A 67 -17.01 -6.05 -2.97
C GLU A 67 -18.05 -5.89 -4.09
N ASP A 68 -17.71 -5.16 -5.15
CA ASP A 68 -18.58 -4.99 -6.32
C ASP A 68 -18.76 -6.30 -7.10
N ILE A 69 -17.69 -7.07 -7.27
CA ILE A 69 -17.77 -8.41 -7.86
C ILE A 69 -18.63 -9.32 -6.97
N GLN A 70 -18.45 -9.27 -5.65
CA GLN A 70 -19.32 -10.04 -4.74
C GLN A 70 -20.80 -9.64 -4.91
N SER A 71 -21.08 -8.35 -5.10
CA SER A 71 -22.43 -7.84 -5.34
C SER A 71 -23.01 -8.31 -6.67
N LEU A 72 -22.21 -8.34 -7.75
CA LEU A 72 -22.60 -8.91 -9.03
C LEU A 72 -23.08 -10.36 -8.88
N TYR A 73 -22.30 -11.23 -8.24
CA TYR A 73 -22.66 -12.63 -8.06
C TYR A 73 -23.85 -12.84 -7.10
N LYS A 74 -24.05 -11.94 -6.13
CA LYS A 74 -25.26 -11.95 -5.28
C LYS A 74 -26.51 -11.56 -6.07
N ALA A 75 -26.40 -10.61 -7.00
CA ALA A 75 -27.52 -10.12 -7.79
C ALA A 75 -27.91 -11.08 -8.92
N SER A 76 -26.92 -11.68 -9.57
CA SER A 76 -27.10 -12.54 -10.74
C SER A 76 -27.46 -13.99 -10.39
N LYS A 77 -27.89 -14.75 -11.40
CA LYS A 77 -28.05 -16.22 -11.29
C LYS A 77 -26.78 -16.92 -11.73
N ASP A 78 -26.31 -16.52 -12.90
CA ASP A 78 -25.04 -16.89 -13.50
C ASP A 78 -24.41 -15.59 -14.03
N VAL A 79 -23.09 -15.58 -14.21
CA VAL A 79 -22.35 -14.45 -14.78
C VAL A 79 -21.54 -14.99 -15.95
N GLU A 80 -21.87 -14.56 -17.16
CA GLU A 80 -21.13 -14.92 -18.36
C GLU A 80 -19.82 -14.13 -18.45
N ARG A 81 -18.85 -14.63 -19.23
CA ARG A 81 -17.53 -13.99 -19.34
C ARG A 81 -17.59 -12.56 -19.84
N ASP A 82 -18.40 -12.30 -20.87
CA ASP A 82 -18.55 -10.96 -21.44
C ASP A 82 -19.24 -10.00 -20.46
N GLU A 83 -20.18 -10.51 -19.65
CA GLU A 83 -20.82 -9.74 -18.57
C GLU A 83 -19.82 -9.40 -17.46
N PHE A 84 -18.97 -10.37 -17.07
CA PHE A 84 -17.91 -10.13 -16.09
C PHE A 84 -16.96 -9.04 -16.58
N ARG A 85 -16.47 -9.14 -17.83
CA ARG A 85 -15.60 -8.12 -18.44
C ARG A 85 -16.25 -6.74 -18.46
N ALA A 86 -17.48 -6.65 -18.98
CA ALA A 86 -18.18 -5.37 -19.10
C ALA A 86 -18.46 -4.73 -17.73
N PHE A 87 -18.62 -5.54 -16.68
CA PHE A 87 -18.88 -5.05 -15.33
C PHE A 87 -17.64 -4.38 -14.70
N ILE A 88 -16.45 -4.94 -14.91
CA ILE A 88 -15.21 -4.48 -14.24
C ILE A 88 -14.34 -3.55 -15.09
N GLU A 89 -14.68 -3.35 -16.38
CA GLU A 89 -13.91 -2.51 -17.30
C GLU A 89 -13.66 -1.10 -16.73
N HIS A 90 -14.70 -0.45 -16.23
CA HIS A 90 -14.59 0.89 -15.64
C HIS A 90 -13.73 0.90 -14.37
N GLU A 91 -13.86 -0.13 -13.53
CA GLU A 91 -13.09 -0.24 -12.28
C GLU A 91 -11.58 -0.38 -12.56
N LEU A 92 -11.22 -1.17 -13.57
CA LEU A 92 -9.82 -1.32 -13.99
C LEU A 92 -9.23 -0.02 -14.57
N GLU A 93 -10.04 0.82 -15.20
CA GLU A 93 -9.61 2.12 -15.73
C GLU A 93 -9.35 3.15 -14.62
N GLU A 94 -10.18 3.15 -13.57
CA GLU A 94 -10.08 4.11 -12.44
C GLU A 94 -9.07 3.66 -11.37
N SER A 95 -8.72 2.37 -11.31
CA SER A 95 -7.89 1.77 -10.27
C SER A 95 -6.54 1.22 -10.83
N PRO A 96 -5.56 2.10 -11.14
CA PRO A 96 -4.28 1.72 -11.76
C PRO A 96 -3.38 0.81 -10.90
N GLY A 97 -3.71 0.60 -9.63
CA GLY A 97 -3.03 -0.38 -8.77
C GLY A 97 -3.46 -1.82 -9.00
N ILE A 98 -4.55 -2.03 -9.74
CA ILE A 98 -5.12 -3.34 -10.05
C ILE A 98 -4.54 -3.85 -11.36
N GLN A 99 -3.76 -4.93 -11.28
CA GLN A 99 -3.23 -5.64 -12.45
C GLN A 99 -4.31 -6.50 -13.12
N ALA A 100 -5.16 -7.13 -12.31
CA ALA A 100 -6.26 -7.96 -12.79
C ALA A 100 -7.34 -8.16 -11.73
N LEU A 101 -8.57 -8.33 -12.21
CA LEU A 101 -9.69 -8.85 -11.43
C LEU A 101 -10.08 -10.23 -11.99
N GLU A 102 -10.24 -11.19 -11.08
CA GLU A 102 -10.38 -12.60 -11.44
C GLU A 102 -11.60 -13.25 -10.74
N TRP A 103 -12.21 -14.22 -11.42
CA TRP A 103 -13.22 -15.12 -10.84
C TRP A 103 -12.65 -16.53 -10.68
N ILE A 104 -12.70 -17.03 -9.44
CA ILE A 104 -12.11 -18.31 -9.03
C ILE A 104 -13.21 -19.26 -8.54
N PRO A 105 -13.89 -19.99 -9.43
CA PRO A 105 -14.93 -20.93 -9.03
C PRO A 105 -14.35 -22.08 -8.21
N ARG A 106 -15.15 -22.58 -7.27
CA ARG A 106 -14.90 -23.88 -6.64
C ARG A 106 -15.33 -24.97 -7.61
N VAL A 107 -14.41 -25.86 -7.98
CA VAL A 107 -14.67 -26.97 -8.92
C VAL A 107 -14.38 -28.29 -8.23
N LEU A 108 -15.37 -29.16 -8.10
CA LEU A 108 -15.16 -30.50 -7.54
C LEU A 108 -14.44 -31.42 -8.53
N ALA A 109 -13.81 -32.49 -8.02
CA ALA A 109 -13.16 -33.51 -8.82
C ALA A 109 -14.04 -34.06 -9.95
N SER A 110 -15.33 -34.30 -9.64
CA SER A 110 -16.34 -34.79 -10.57
C SER A 110 -16.72 -33.77 -11.66
N GLU A 111 -16.49 -32.49 -11.43
CA GLU A 111 -16.92 -31.38 -12.29
C GLU A 111 -15.81 -30.92 -13.25
N ARG A 112 -14.54 -31.26 -12.95
CA ARG A 112 -13.36 -30.82 -13.72
C ARG A 112 -13.51 -30.94 -15.24
N ALA A 113 -13.96 -32.10 -15.73
CA ALA A 113 -14.07 -32.32 -17.17
C ALA A 113 -15.14 -31.42 -17.83
N ALA A 114 -16.27 -31.20 -17.14
CA ALA A 114 -17.32 -30.30 -17.61
C ALA A 114 -16.85 -28.83 -17.58
N HIS A 115 -16.17 -28.44 -16.49
CA HIS A 115 -15.57 -27.11 -16.32
C HIS A 115 -14.56 -26.77 -17.41
N GLU A 116 -13.59 -27.65 -17.67
CA GLU A 116 -12.61 -27.45 -18.75
C GLU A 116 -13.29 -27.43 -20.13
N GLY A 117 -14.32 -28.25 -20.32
CA GLY A 117 -15.12 -28.25 -21.56
C GLY A 117 -15.91 -26.95 -21.77
N ALA A 118 -16.39 -26.32 -20.70
CA ALA A 118 -17.07 -25.02 -20.76
C ALA A 118 -16.09 -23.91 -21.17
N ALA A 119 -14.94 -23.79 -20.49
CA ALA A 119 -13.92 -22.80 -20.85
C ALA A 119 -13.47 -22.89 -22.32
N ARG A 120 -13.34 -24.11 -22.85
CA ARG A 120 -12.97 -24.35 -24.25
C ARG A 120 -14.03 -23.86 -25.24
N LYS A 121 -15.32 -23.94 -24.86
CA LYS A 121 -16.43 -23.39 -25.64
C LYS A 121 -16.50 -21.87 -25.51
N ASP A 122 -16.09 -21.33 -24.36
CA ASP A 122 -16.01 -19.88 -24.08
C ASP A 122 -14.77 -19.20 -24.70
N GLY A 123 -14.13 -19.81 -25.70
CA GLY A 123 -13.05 -19.21 -26.48
C GLY A 123 -11.63 -19.57 -26.07
N PHE A 124 -11.42 -20.44 -25.07
CA PHE A 124 -10.08 -20.83 -24.60
C PHE A 124 -9.79 -22.32 -24.88
N PRO A 125 -9.48 -22.71 -26.14
CA PRO A 125 -9.35 -24.11 -26.55
C PRO A 125 -8.27 -24.89 -25.79
N GLU A 126 -7.23 -24.21 -25.31
CA GLU A 126 -6.13 -24.80 -24.54
C GLU A 126 -6.36 -24.80 -23.03
N TYR A 127 -7.53 -24.32 -22.56
CA TYR A 127 -7.85 -24.27 -21.15
C TYR A 127 -7.80 -25.66 -20.52
N ARG A 128 -7.15 -25.71 -19.35
CA ARG A 128 -7.07 -26.85 -18.46
C ARG A 128 -6.84 -26.35 -17.04
N ILE A 129 -7.31 -27.09 -16.04
CA ILE A 129 -6.90 -26.82 -14.67
C ILE A 129 -5.44 -27.24 -14.54
N ALA A 130 -4.58 -26.28 -14.22
CA ALA A 130 -3.13 -26.42 -14.25
C ALA A 130 -2.51 -26.00 -12.91
N GLU A 131 -1.32 -26.51 -12.61
CA GLU A 131 -0.51 -26.12 -11.45
C GLU A 131 0.90 -25.76 -11.88
N ARG A 132 1.56 -24.93 -11.07
CA ARG A 132 2.91 -24.44 -11.36
C ARG A 132 3.95 -25.32 -10.66
N GLN A 133 4.83 -25.93 -11.43
CA GLN A 133 5.96 -26.70 -10.86
C GLN A 133 7.09 -25.77 -10.39
N THR A 134 8.07 -26.33 -9.66
CA THR A 134 9.22 -25.59 -9.10
C THR A 134 10.03 -24.84 -10.17
N GLN A 135 10.03 -25.32 -11.42
CA GLN A 135 10.72 -24.67 -12.55
C GLN A 135 9.89 -23.55 -13.21
N GLY A 136 8.71 -23.24 -12.67
CA GLY A 136 7.82 -22.18 -13.16
C GLY A 136 6.89 -22.59 -14.31
N THR A 137 7.00 -23.82 -14.81
CA THR A 137 6.17 -24.35 -15.90
C THR A 137 4.77 -24.74 -15.41
N MET A 138 3.75 -24.40 -16.20
CA MET A 138 2.36 -24.80 -15.98
C MET A 138 2.09 -26.20 -16.54
N VAL A 139 1.73 -27.14 -15.66
CA VAL A 139 1.39 -28.52 -16.02
C VAL A 139 -0.05 -28.82 -15.64
N PRO A 140 -0.72 -29.83 -16.22
CA PRO A 140 -2.04 -30.24 -15.75
C PRO A 140 -2.03 -30.52 -14.24
N ALA A 141 -3.02 -29.98 -13.52
CA ALA A 141 -3.12 -30.17 -12.08
C ALA A 141 -3.30 -31.65 -11.73
N GLY A 142 -2.63 -32.10 -10.67
CA GLY A 142 -2.80 -33.45 -10.12
C GLY A 142 -4.24 -33.70 -9.64
N VAL A 143 -4.54 -34.94 -9.26
CA VAL A 143 -5.89 -35.28 -8.77
C VAL A 143 -6.11 -34.72 -7.36
N ARG A 144 -7.13 -33.88 -7.18
CA ARG A 144 -7.61 -33.32 -5.90
C ARG A 144 -9.12 -33.46 -5.78
N GLU A 145 -9.63 -33.36 -4.55
CA GLU A 145 -11.08 -33.39 -4.27
C GLU A 145 -11.80 -32.15 -4.80
N GLU A 146 -11.13 -31.00 -4.74
CA GLU A 146 -11.59 -29.72 -5.27
C GLU A 146 -10.42 -28.91 -5.83
N TYR A 147 -10.74 -27.98 -6.71
CA TYR A 147 -9.82 -27.08 -7.39
C TYR A 147 -10.35 -25.65 -7.32
N PHE A 148 -9.44 -24.69 -7.39
CA PHE A 148 -9.74 -23.26 -7.45
C PHE A 148 -9.02 -22.64 -8.64
N PRO A 149 -9.42 -22.98 -9.89
CA PRO A 149 -8.77 -22.45 -11.07
C PRO A 149 -9.19 -21.00 -11.33
N VAL A 150 -8.28 -20.19 -11.87
CA VAL A 150 -8.63 -18.90 -12.48
C VAL A 150 -9.50 -19.15 -13.72
N TYR A 151 -10.76 -18.74 -13.67
CA TYR A 151 -11.72 -18.96 -14.76
C TYR A 151 -11.95 -17.70 -15.60
N TYR A 152 -12.20 -16.57 -14.95
CA TYR A 152 -12.18 -15.24 -15.58
C TYR A 152 -10.95 -14.49 -15.07
N VAL A 153 -10.31 -13.77 -15.97
CA VAL A 153 -9.19 -12.87 -15.68
C VAL A 153 -9.28 -11.72 -16.68
N GLU A 154 -9.37 -10.50 -16.15
CA GLU A 154 -9.49 -9.30 -16.95
C GLU A 154 -8.58 -8.20 -16.38
N PRO A 155 -7.85 -7.46 -17.24
CA PRO A 155 -7.76 -7.69 -18.68
C PRO A 155 -7.06 -9.04 -18.97
N TYR A 156 -7.52 -9.77 -19.99
CA TYR A 156 -6.87 -11.04 -20.36
C TYR A 156 -5.46 -10.81 -20.91
N GLU A 157 -5.28 -9.78 -21.73
CA GLU A 157 -3.98 -9.41 -22.31
C GLU A 157 -2.99 -9.03 -21.20
N GLY A 158 -1.83 -9.71 -21.19
CA GLY A 158 -0.82 -9.55 -20.14
C GLY A 158 -1.03 -10.40 -18.89
N ASN A 159 -2.19 -11.08 -18.75
CA ASN A 159 -2.51 -11.96 -17.62
C ASN A 159 -2.78 -13.41 -18.05
N GLU A 160 -2.41 -13.80 -19.27
CA GLU A 160 -2.75 -15.09 -19.87
C GLU A 160 -2.21 -16.27 -19.07
N ALA A 161 -1.05 -16.09 -18.42
CA ALA A 161 -0.39 -17.09 -17.61
C ALA A 161 -1.18 -17.50 -16.36
N ALA A 162 -2.10 -16.65 -15.89
CA ALA A 162 -2.94 -16.94 -14.73
C ALA A 162 -4.10 -17.89 -15.09
N LEU A 163 -4.60 -17.84 -16.33
CA LEU A 163 -5.79 -18.58 -16.74
C LEU A 163 -5.63 -20.10 -16.52
N GLY A 164 -6.59 -20.69 -15.80
CA GLY A 164 -6.61 -22.10 -15.45
C GLY A 164 -5.68 -22.49 -14.29
N PHE A 165 -4.92 -21.54 -13.71
CA PHE A 165 -4.06 -21.84 -12.58
C PHE A 165 -4.87 -22.19 -11.34
N ASP A 166 -4.72 -23.42 -10.84
CA ASP A 166 -5.28 -23.90 -9.58
C ASP A 166 -4.56 -23.26 -8.40
N LEU A 167 -5.18 -22.24 -7.82
CA LEU A 167 -4.61 -21.46 -6.73
C LEU A 167 -4.38 -22.32 -5.47
N ALA A 168 -5.12 -23.41 -5.29
CA ALA A 168 -4.92 -24.34 -4.17
C ALA A 168 -3.63 -25.19 -4.30
N SER A 169 -3.00 -25.22 -5.48
CA SER A 169 -1.71 -25.90 -5.65
C SER A 169 -0.53 -25.17 -5.00
N ASN A 170 -0.70 -23.90 -4.63
CA ASN A 170 0.29 -23.10 -3.92
C ASN A 170 -0.10 -22.97 -2.43
N PRO A 171 0.80 -23.29 -1.47
CA PRO A 171 0.45 -23.32 -0.05
C PRO A 171 0.07 -21.95 0.52
N VAL A 172 0.71 -20.86 0.07
CA VAL A 172 0.42 -19.50 0.53
C VAL A 172 -0.97 -19.07 0.06
N ARG A 173 -1.32 -19.37 -1.19
CA ARG A 173 -2.64 -19.07 -1.75
C ARG A 173 -3.72 -19.95 -1.13
N LEU A 174 -3.44 -21.24 -0.91
CA LEU A 174 -4.35 -22.18 -0.24
C LEU A 174 -4.68 -21.74 1.18
N GLU A 175 -3.69 -21.24 1.93
CA GLU A 175 -3.92 -20.69 3.27
C GLU A 175 -4.89 -19.49 3.23
N ALA A 176 -4.66 -18.54 2.30
CA ALA A 176 -5.51 -17.37 2.13
C ALA A 176 -6.94 -17.75 1.69
N LEU A 177 -7.10 -18.67 0.73
CA LEU A 177 -8.40 -19.21 0.30
C LEU A 177 -9.18 -19.82 1.47
N ASN A 178 -8.52 -20.67 2.26
CA ASN A 178 -9.14 -21.32 3.40
C ASN A 178 -9.55 -20.32 4.48
N LYS A 179 -8.68 -19.35 4.79
CA LYS A 179 -8.98 -18.29 5.77
C LYS A 179 -10.15 -17.43 5.30
N SER A 180 -10.13 -16.97 4.05
CA SER A 180 -11.20 -16.17 3.43
C SER A 180 -12.54 -16.90 3.49
N ARG A 181 -12.58 -18.16 3.06
CA ARG A 181 -13.78 -19.02 3.16
C ARG A 181 -14.29 -19.16 4.59
N ASP A 182 -13.41 -19.42 5.56
CA ASP A 182 -13.85 -19.73 6.91
C ASP A 182 -14.29 -18.47 7.68
N THR A 183 -13.66 -17.31 7.45
CA THR A 183 -14.02 -16.03 8.06
C THR A 183 -15.13 -15.28 7.31
N GLY A 184 -15.34 -15.61 6.03
CA GLY A 184 -16.14 -14.88 5.04
C GLY A 184 -15.79 -13.41 4.89
N GLN A 185 -14.54 -13.06 5.12
CA GLN A 185 -13.98 -11.73 4.91
C GLN A 185 -12.92 -11.79 3.81
N GLY A 186 -12.61 -10.64 3.23
CA GLY A 186 -11.47 -10.47 2.34
C GLY A 186 -10.17 -10.85 3.07
N VAL A 187 -9.30 -11.60 2.40
CA VAL A 187 -7.99 -11.97 2.96
C VAL A 187 -6.88 -11.65 1.97
N ALA A 188 -5.95 -10.80 2.38
CA ALA A 188 -4.73 -10.52 1.64
C ALA A 188 -3.62 -11.55 1.90
N THR A 189 -2.83 -11.87 0.88
CA THR A 189 -1.54 -12.57 1.04
C THR A 189 -0.47 -11.63 1.59
N ALA A 190 0.62 -12.19 2.11
CA ALA A 190 1.87 -11.44 2.17
C ALA A 190 2.34 -11.06 0.75
N ARG A 191 3.40 -10.26 0.63
CA ARG A 191 4.00 -9.98 -0.67
C ARG A 191 4.37 -11.28 -1.40
N ILE A 192 4.01 -11.38 -2.68
CA ILE A 192 4.34 -12.51 -3.54
C ILE A 192 4.90 -12.00 -4.87
N THR A 193 5.59 -12.89 -5.59
CA THR A 193 5.81 -12.71 -7.03
C THR A 193 4.58 -13.24 -7.76
N LEU A 194 3.94 -12.41 -8.57
CA LEU A 194 2.76 -12.81 -9.34
C LEU A 194 3.15 -13.78 -10.46
N VAL A 195 2.22 -14.61 -10.94
CA VAL A 195 2.51 -15.56 -12.02
C VAL A 195 2.56 -14.86 -13.37
N GLN A 196 1.73 -13.84 -13.51
CA GLN A 196 1.64 -12.90 -14.62
C GLN A 196 2.70 -11.78 -14.55
N GLU A 197 3.59 -11.78 -13.56
CA GLU A 197 4.56 -10.69 -13.43
C GLU A 197 5.63 -10.78 -14.53
N THR A 198 5.86 -9.65 -15.19
CA THR A 198 6.88 -9.45 -16.22
C THR A 198 8.05 -8.60 -15.72
N GLU A 199 7.87 -7.88 -14.62
CA GLU A 199 8.86 -7.02 -13.98
C GLU A 199 9.42 -7.63 -12.68
N ASP A 200 10.31 -6.92 -11.98
CA ASP A 200 10.84 -7.37 -10.67
C ASP A 200 10.17 -6.58 -9.53
N GLN A 201 8.83 -6.65 -9.47
CA GLN A 201 8.05 -5.99 -8.43
C GLN A 201 7.22 -6.96 -7.59
N PHE A 202 6.95 -6.56 -6.35
CA PHE A 202 6.11 -7.33 -5.43
C PHE A 202 4.63 -7.00 -5.66
N GLY A 203 3.82 -8.05 -5.70
CA GLY A 203 2.37 -7.93 -5.67
C GLY A 203 1.77 -8.56 -4.42
N PHE A 204 0.47 -8.40 -4.27
CA PHE A 204 -0.31 -9.14 -3.30
C PHE A 204 -1.67 -9.51 -3.91
N LEU A 205 -2.29 -10.53 -3.34
CA LEU A 205 -3.61 -10.99 -3.76
C LEU A 205 -4.60 -10.75 -2.63
N VAL A 206 -5.82 -10.35 -2.97
CA VAL A 206 -6.94 -10.30 -2.02
C VAL A 206 -8.04 -11.26 -2.47
N PHE A 207 -8.39 -12.20 -1.59
CA PHE A 207 -9.42 -13.20 -1.83
C PHE A 207 -10.71 -12.82 -1.12
N GLN A 208 -11.76 -12.53 -1.90
CA GLN A 208 -13.10 -12.24 -1.39
C GLN A 208 -14.02 -13.44 -1.65
N PRO A 209 -14.59 -14.07 -0.60
CA PRO A 209 -15.35 -15.30 -0.76
C PRO A 209 -16.77 -15.00 -1.25
N ILE A 210 -17.26 -15.83 -2.16
CA ILE A 210 -18.62 -15.76 -2.70
C ILE A 210 -19.33 -17.07 -2.37
N TYR A 211 -20.47 -16.96 -1.69
CA TYR A 211 -21.31 -18.10 -1.32
C TYR A 211 -22.52 -18.21 -2.23
N ARG A 212 -23.05 -19.43 -2.38
CA ARG A 212 -24.25 -19.70 -3.17
C ARG A 212 -25.44 -18.89 -2.67
N LYS A 213 -26.10 -18.20 -3.59
CA LYS A 213 -27.28 -17.38 -3.31
C LYS A 213 -28.40 -18.20 -2.68
N GLY A 214 -28.97 -17.69 -1.59
CA GLY A 214 -30.08 -18.34 -0.88
C GLY A 214 -29.68 -19.48 0.06
N PHE A 215 -28.38 -19.76 0.20
CA PHE A 215 -27.87 -20.72 1.17
C PHE A 215 -27.26 -20.01 2.39
N PRO A 216 -27.33 -20.62 3.58
CA PRO A 216 -26.77 -20.02 4.80
C PRO A 216 -25.24 -19.96 4.73
N ALA A 217 -24.68 -18.96 5.40
CA ALA A 217 -23.23 -18.74 5.49
C ALA A 217 -22.81 -18.15 6.85
N GLU A 218 -23.61 -18.35 7.90
CA GLU A 218 -23.34 -17.72 9.21
C GLU A 218 -22.18 -18.43 9.93
N THR A 219 -22.14 -19.76 9.86
CA THR A 219 -21.14 -20.61 10.51
C THR A 219 -20.04 -21.07 9.54
N VAL A 220 -18.87 -21.45 10.07
CA VAL A 220 -17.76 -22.01 9.28
C VAL A 220 -18.21 -23.23 8.46
N ALA A 221 -19.01 -24.12 9.06
CA ALA A 221 -19.50 -25.32 8.37
C ALA A 221 -20.37 -24.95 7.15
N GLN A 222 -21.30 -24.01 7.33
CA GLN A 222 -22.16 -23.53 6.24
C GLN A 222 -21.34 -22.82 5.15
N ARG A 223 -20.36 -21.98 5.52
CA ARG A 223 -19.47 -21.31 4.54
C ARG A 223 -18.68 -22.30 3.70
N ARG A 224 -18.15 -23.36 4.32
CA ARG A 224 -17.43 -24.43 3.62
C ARG A 224 -18.32 -25.20 2.65
N GLU A 225 -19.54 -25.52 3.06
CA GLU A 225 -20.51 -26.25 2.25
C GLU A 225 -21.02 -25.41 1.06
N ASN A 226 -21.31 -24.13 1.31
CA ASN A 226 -21.99 -23.26 0.37
C ASN A 226 -21.07 -22.31 -0.40
N LEU A 227 -19.75 -22.49 -0.33
CA LEU A 227 -18.80 -21.73 -1.14
C LEU A 227 -19.06 -21.97 -2.64
N ALA A 228 -19.26 -20.89 -3.39
CA ALA A 228 -19.35 -20.89 -4.84
C ALA A 228 -17.97 -20.63 -5.49
N GLY A 229 -17.16 -19.78 -4.88
CA GLY A 229 -15.84 -19.41 -5.39
C GLY A 229 -15.32 -18.14 -4.72
N PHE A 230 -14.40 -17.45 -5.38
CA PHE A 230 -13.82 -16.20 -4.91
C PHE A 230 -13.75 -15.18 -6.01
N ALA A 231 -14.03 -13.92 -5.67
CA ALA A 231 -13.48 -12.79 -6.42
C ALA A 231 -12.03 -12.59 -5.94
N LEU A 232 -11.14 -12.32 -6.87
CA LEU A 232 -9.73 -12.16 -6.58
C LEU A 232 -9.19 -10.89 -7.25
N GLY A 233 -8.54 -10.05 -6.44
CA GLY A 233 -7.81 -8.89 -6.93
C GLY A 233 -6.31 -9.16 -6.95
N VAL A 234 -5.68 -8.79 -8.04
CA VAL A 234 -4.24 -8.88 -8.24
C VAL A 234 -3.68 -7.46 -8.22
N PHE A 235 -2.86 -7.16 -7.23
CA PHE A 235 -2.40 -5.79 -6.99
C PHE A 235 -0.90 -5.68 -7.14
N ARG A 236 -0.46 -4.61 -7.81
CA ARG A 236 0.94 -4.20 -7.90
C ARG A 236 1.18 -3.04 -6.94
N ILE A 237 2.03 -3.27 -5.94
CA ILE A 237 2.21 -2.32 -4.84
C ILE A 237 2.85 -1.03 -5.34
N THR A 238 3.85 -1.14 -6.21
CA THR A 238 4.56 0.00 -6.80
C THR A 238 3.60 0.87 -7.61
N ASP A 239 2.90 0.26 -8.57
CA ASP A 239 1.97 0.96 -9.47
C ASP A 239 0.85 1.69 -8.68
N MET A 240 0.27 1.01 -7.67
CA MET A 240 -0.76 1.58 -6.80
C MET A 240 -0.25 2.83 -6.05
N LEU A 241 0.95 2.75 -5.48
CA LEU A 241 1.53 3.85 -4.73
C LEU A 241 1.93 4.99 -5.67
N GLU A 242 2.63 4.70 -6.77
CA GLU A 242 3.05 5.72 -7.73
C GLU A 242 1.86 6.47 -8.36
N ALA A 243 0.78 5.77 -8.71
CA ALA A 243 -0.43 6.41 -9.22
C ALA A 243 -1.07 7.36 -8.18
N SER A 244 -1.22 6.90 -6.94
CA SER A 244 -1.72 7.73 -5.84
C SER A 244 -0.82 8.95 -5.61
N LEU A 245 0.51 8.74 -5.69
CA LEU A 245 1.50 9.79 -5.50
C LEU A 245 1.46 10.83 -6.65
N ALA A 246 1.16 10.41 -7.89
CA ALA A 246 1.07 11.29 -9.05
C ALA A 246 -0.20 12.15 -9.05
N GLN A 247 -1.35 11.56 -8.69
CA GLN A 247 -2.63 12.29 -8.62
C GLN A 247 -2.61 13.41 -7.57
N SER A 248 -1.85 13.22 -6.50
CA SER A 248 -1.70 14.17 -5.40
C SER A 248 -0.63 15.25 -5.67
N SER A 249 -0.51 15.66 -6.94
CA SER A 249 0.33 16.76 -7.45
C SER A 249 -0.09 18.13 -6.87
N VAL A 250 0.08 18.31 -5.57
CA VAL A 250 0.29 19.61 -4.96
C VAL A 250 1.75 19.97 -5.26
N GLU A 251 1.91 21.06 -6.00
CA GLU A 251 3.13 21.66 -6.54
C GLU A 251 4.46 21.17 -5.95
N THR A 252 5.32 20.75 -6.87
CA THR A 252 6.76 20.44 -6.80
C THR A 252 7.61 21.63 -6.32
N GLY A 253 7.25 22.23 -5.19
CA GLY A 253 7.95 23.35 -4.54
C GLY A 253 8.45 23.03 -3.12
N GLY A 254 8.09 21.88 -2.56
CA GLY A 254 8.59 21.41 -1.25
C GLY A 254 9.55 20.22 -1.37
N PRO A 255 10.42 19.98 -0.37
CA PRO A 255 11.21 18.73 -0.31
C PRO A 255 10.23 17.56 -0.30
N GLY A 256 10.27 16.71 -1.34
CA GLY A 256 9.34 15.58 -1.49
C GLY A 256 9.41 14.66 -0.28
N LEU A 257 8.29 14.18 0.25
CA LEU A 257 8.32 13.27 1.40
C LEU A 257 8.89 11.90 1.00
N ASP A 258 9.77 11.34 1.83
CA ASP A 258 10.17 9.94 1.73
C ASP A 258 9.01 9.06 2.21
N VAL A 259 8.55 8.14 1.37
CA VAL A 259 7.43 7.24 1.68
C VAL A 259 7.97 5.83 1.78
N SER A 260 7.59 5.11 2.84
CA SER A 260 7.86 3.68 3.01
C SER A 260 6.62 2.96 3.50
N LEU A 261 6.33 1.80 2.93
CA LEU A 261 5.17 0.98 3.28
C LEU A 261 5.65 -0.38 3.78
N TYR A 262 5.11 -0.81 4.92
CA TYR A 262 5.47 -2.06 5.57
C TYR A 262 4.24 -2.92 5.86
N ASP A 263 4.35 -4.23 5.64
CA ASP A 263 3.44 -5.23 6.17
C ASP A 263 3.93 -5.71 7.54
N ARG A 264 3.32 -5.22 8.61
CA ARG A 264 3.69 -5.59 10.00
C ARG A 264 3.21 -6.98 10.39
N SER A 265 2.35 -7.61 9.60
CA SER A 265 1.93 -9.01 9.78
C SER A 265 2.91 -10.01 9.14
N ALA A 266 3.83 -9.56 8.29
CA ALA A 266 4.81 -10.41 7.62
C ALA A 266 6.08 -10.66 8.49
N PRO A 267 6.83 -11.75 8.21
CA PRO A 267 8.18 -11.94 8.72
C PRO A 267 9.08 -10.72 8.42
N ARG A 268 10.05 -10.44 9.30
CA ARG A 268 10.83 -9.19 9.29
C ARG A 268 11.47 -8.88 7.93
N GLU A 269 11.98 -9.90 7.26
CA GLU A 269 12.64 -9.87 5.96
C GLU A 269 11.69 -9.62 4.78
N GLN A 270 10.37 -9.72 5.01
CA GLN A 270 9.32 -9.51 4.02
C GLN A 270 8.42 -8.31 4.32
N GLN A 271 8.69 -7.55 5.38
CA GLN A 271 7.82 -6.43 5.76
C GLN A 271 7.88 -5.28 4.77
N LEU A 272 9.03 -4.94 4.19
CA LEU A 272 9.10 -3.82 3.26
C LEU A 272 8.34 -4.13 1.97
N LEU A 273 7.31 -3.34 1.70
CA LEU A 273 6.47 -3.45 0.51
C LEU A 273 6.88 -2.44 -0.57
N PHE A 274 7.16 -1.20 -0.17
CA PHE A 274 7.51 -0.10 -1.07
C PHE A 274 8.38 0.94 -0.34
N THR A 275 9.29 1.60 -1.07
CA THR A 275 10.00 2.79 -0.56
C THR A 275 10.44 3.70 -1.71
N THR A 276 10.32 5.02 -1.53
CA THR A 276 10.86 6.02 -2.46
C THR A 276 12.35 6.26 -2.26
N ASN A 277 12.90 5.90 -1.10
CA ASN A 277 14.31 6.11 -0.76
C ASN A 277 14.92 4.85 -0.13
N PRO A 278 15.49 3.94 -0.95
CA PRO A 278 16.02 2.67 -0.47
C PRO A 278 17.25 2.80 0.44
N VAL A 279 17.89 3.98 0.51
CA VAL A 279 19.11 4.21 1.29
C VAL A 279 18.80 4.36 2.79
N ASN A 280 17.65 4.94 3.15
CA ASN A 280 17.22 5.14 4.54
C ASN A 280 16.88 3.82 5.28
N GLY A 281 16.85 2.69 4.58
CA GLY A 281 16.71 1.34 5.18
C GLY A 281 18.01 0.75 5.75
N THR A 282 19.16 1.42 5.59
CA THR A 282 20.45 0.95 6.11
C THR A 282 20.71 1.42 7.53
N ALA A 283 21.00 0.47 8.42
CA ALA A 283 21.38 0.74 9.81
C ALA A 283 22.66 1.59 9.85
N GLY A 284 22.53 2.91 10.03
CA GLY A 284 23.67 3.82 10.09
C GLY A 284 23.38 5.30 9.85
N GLN A 285 22.24 5.67 9.25
CA GLN A 285 21.84 7.07 9.12
C GLN A 285 21.09 7.57 10.36
N ALA A 286 21.29 8.85 10.69
CA ALA A 286 20.53 9.51 11.74
C ALA A 286 19.03 9.43 11.39
N PRO A 287 18.15 9.13 12.36
CA PRO A 287 16.72 9.07 12.10
C PRO A 287 16.24 10.40 11.51
N PRO A 288 15.26 10.37 10.60
CA PRO A 288 14.69 11.59 10.05
C PRO A 288 14.24 12.50 11.20
N HIS A 289 14.48 13.81 11.06
CA HIS A 289 14.10 14.76 12.12
C HIS A 289 12.59 14.84 12.31
N LEU A 290 11.82 14.52 11.26
CA LEU A 290 10.37 14.55 11.21
C LEU A 290 9.89 13.28 10.53
N SER A 291 8.98 12.56 11.19
CA SER A 291 8.34 11.36 10.65
C SER A 291 6.90 11.27 11.12
N LEU A 292 6.02 10.83 10.22
CA LEU A 292 4.67 10.43 10.52
C LEU A 292 4.56 8.93 10.23
N SER A 293 3.92 8.18 11.14
CA SER A 293 3.53 6.79 10.89
C SER A 293 2.03 6.64 11.05
N ARG A 294 1.43 5.84 10.17
CA ARG A 294 0.03 5.41 10.24
C ARG A 294 -0.06 3.91 10.01
N THR A 295 -0.91 3.26 10.81
CA THR A 295 -1.20 1.83 10.69
C THR A 295 -2.66 1.63 10.33
N PHE A 296 -2.93 0.79 9.33
CA PHE A 296 -4.27 0.46 8.86
C PHE A 296 -4.39 -1.01 8.46
N ASP A 297 -5.62 -1.51 8.35
CA ASP A 297 -5.91 -2.88 7.91
C ASP A 297 -6.07 -2.94 6.39
N VAL A 298 -5.49 -3.96 5.77
CA VAL A 298 -5.65 -4.30 4.36
C VAL A 298 -6.04 -5.77 4.27
N ALA A 299 -7.35 -6.02 4.20
CA ALA A 299 -7.95 -7.36 4.11
C ALA A 299 -7.33 -8.35 5.13
N GLY A 300 -7.31 -7.95 6.41
CA GLY A 300 -6.82 -8.76 7.52
C GLY A 300 -5.29 -8.80 7.68
N ARG A 301 -4.56 -7.87 7.05
CA ARG A 301 -3.14 -7.62 7.26
C ARG A 301 -2.94 -6.22 7.81
N THR A 302 -2.00 -6.07 8.74
CA THR A 302 -1.69 -4.77 9.35
C THR A 302 -0.55 -4.11 8.59
N TRP A 303 -0.86 -3.05 7.86
CA TRP A 303 0.12 -2.27 7.12
C TRP A 303 0.49 -1.00 7.88
N GLU A 304 1.74 -0.56 7.75
CA GLU A 304 2.24 0.69 8.28
C GLU A 304 2.85 1.53 7.17
N LEU A 305 2.33 2.74 7.01
CA LEU A 305 2.83 3.76 6.11
C LEU A 305 3.64 4.78 6.91
N VAL A 306 4.89 4.98 6.49
CA VAL A 306 5.84 5.91 7.11
C VAL A 306 6.18 6.99 6.10
N LEU A 307 5.96 8.25 6.49
CA LEU A 307 6.37 9.43 5.73
C LEU A 307 7.45 10.17 6.52
N ALA A 308 8.54 10.53 5.87
CA ALA A 308 9.68 11.19 6.49
C ALA A 308 10.17 12.38 5.66
N SER A 309 10.78 13.35 6.32
CA SER A 309 11.53 14.41 5.63
C SER A 309 12.83 13.83 5.02
N PRO A 310 13.17 14.13 3.74
CA PRO A 310 14.39 13.63 3.08
C PRO A 310 15.69 14.04 3.76
N ASP A 311 15.69 15.22 4.37
CA ASP A 311 16.87 15.81 4.99
C ASP A 311 16.79 15.75 6.51
N ALA A 312 17.79 15.11 7.12
CA ALA A 312 18.18 15.31 8.51
C ALA A 312 18.95 16.63 8.72
N GLY A 313 18.82 17.60 7.83
CA GLY A 313 19.59 18.85 7.85
C GLY A 313 18.70 20.04 7.56
N LEU A 314 18.39 20.83 8.59
CA LEU A 314 17.93 22.21 8.40
C LEU A 314 18.85 22.87 7.37
N SER A 315 18.28 23.24 6.21
CA SER A 315 19.07 23.80 5.12
C SER A 315 19.88 25.00 5.64
N VAL A 316 21.15 25.07 5.24
CA VAL A 316 22.11 26.12 5.62
C VAL A 316 21.58 27.54 5.34
N TRP A 317 20.51 27.66 4.54
CA TRP A 317 19.78 28.89 4.24
C TRP A 317 19.07 29.53 5.45
N SER A 318 18.58 28.77 6.44
CA SER A 318 17.94 29.37 7.64
C SER A 318 18.96 30.06 8.55
N ILE A 319 20.20 29.56 8.55
CA ILE A 319 21.28 30.06 9.40
C ILE A 319 21.73 31.48 8.97
N TRP A 320 21.70 31.81 7.67
CA TRP A 320 22.14 33.13 7.19
C TRP A 320 21.19 34.28 7.57
N GLN A 321 19.87 34.05 7.63
CA GLN A 321 18.91 35.06 8.08
C GLN A 321 19.08 35.37 9.58
N ALA A 322 19.41 34.35 10.37
CA ALA A 322 19.74 34.52 11.78
C ALA A 322 21.02 35.36 12.00
N TRP A 323 22.08 35.15 11.21
CA TRP A 323 23.28 35.98 11.30
C TRP A 323 23.06 37.42 10.82
N ALA A 324 22.21 37.63 9.82
CA ALA A 324 21.84 38.97 9.35
C ALA A 324 21.10 39.77 10.44
N ALA A 325 20.25 39.13 11.24
CA ALA A 325 19.59 39.75 12.39
C ALA A 325 20.58 40.12 13.52
N LEU A 326 21.64 39.32 13.72
CA LEU A 326 22.71 39.60 14.67
C LEU A 326 23.66 40.72 14.22
N ALA A 327 23.88 40.88 12.91
CA ALA A 327 24.76 41.93 12.37
C ALA A 327 24.07 43.30 12.25
N GLY A 328 22.73 43.35 12.30
CA GLY A 328 21.93 44.58 12.21
C GLY A 328 21.57 45.23 13.55
N GLY A 329 22.00 44.65 14.68
CA GLY A 329 21.71 45.12 16.04
C GLY A 329 22.92 45.71 16.77
#